data_AF-A0AAU1XPG3-F1
#
_entry.id   AF-A0AAU1XPG3-F1
#
_cell.length_a   1.000
_cell.length_b   1.000
_cell.length_c   1.000
_cell.angle_alpha   90.00
_cell.angle_beta   90.00
_cell.angle_gamma   90.00
#
_symmetry.space_group_name_H-M   'P 1'
#
loop_
_entity.id
_entity.type
_entity.pdbx_description
1 polymer ?
#
loop_
_entity_poly.entity_id
_entity_poly.type
_entity_poly.pdbx_seq_one_letter_code
_entity_poly.pdbx_strand_id
1 'polypeptide(L)' 'MSGSALREIKPAQDFPTLRNVATHLTKAESDYRRLGCADGPSDADTVAACRKAGDTLARGPRDLNNALLVALRGQ' A
#
# COMPACT_ATOMS: atom_id res chain seq x y z
N MET A 1 6.52 -12.06 -1.50
CA MET A 1 5.50 -12.58 -2.43
C MET A 1 4.17 -11.82 -2.38
N SER A 2 4.16 -10.49 -2.11
CA SER A 2 2.90 -9.71 -2.00
C SER A 2 2.58 -8.85 -3.24
N GLY A 3 3.43 -8.91 -4.27
CA GLY A 3 3.30 -8.07 -5.47
C GLY A 3 2.26 -8.54 -6.49
N SER A 4 1.65 -9.72 -6.35
CA SER A 4 0.70 -10.26 -7.34
C SER A 4 -0.69 -9.64 -7.21
N ALA A 5 -1.30 -9.67 -6.02
CA ALA A 5 -2.68 -9.21 -5.82
C ALA A 5 -2.88 -7.71 -6.09
N LEU A 6 -1.96 -6.84 -5.67
CA LEU A 6 -2.07 -5.39 -5.91
C LEU A 6 -1.99 -5.03 -7.40
N ARG A 7 -1.23 -5.80 -8.19
CA ARG A 7 -1.09 -5.61 -9.64
C ARG A 7 -2.34 -6.04 -10.40
N GLU A 8 -3.04 -7.06 -9.91
CA GLU A 8 -4.31 -7.52 -10.48
C GLU A 8 -5.47 -6.57 -10.18
N ILE A 9 -5.46 -5.91 -9.01
CA ILE A 9 -6.48 -4.94 -8.61
C ILE A 9 -6.38 -3.61 -9.37
N LYS A 10 -5.16 -3.17 -9.71
CA LYS A 10 -4.93 -1.88 -10.38
C LYS A 10 -5.69 -1.65 -11.69
N PRO A 11 -5.76 -2.60 -12.64
CA PRO A 11 -6.46 -2.40 -13.91
C PRO A 11 -7.99 -2.59 -13.80
N ALA A 12 -8.52 -3.13 -12.70
CA ALA A 12 -9.95 -3.36 -12.54
C ALA A 12 -10.71 -2.01 -12.45
N GLN A 13 -11.67 -1.80 -13.33
CA GLN A 13 -12.44 -0.54 -13.42
C GLN A 13 -13.63 -0.50 -12.45
N ASP A 14 -14.13 -1.67 -12.05
CA ASP A 14 -15.40 -1.80 -11.31
C ASP A 14 -15.30 -1.41 -9.82
N PHE A 15 -14.07 -1.17 -9.31
CA PHE A 15 -13.83 -0.93 -7.88
C PHE A 15 -12.85 0.22 -7.61
N PRO A 16 -13.27 1.49 -7.80
CA PRO A 16 -12.37 2.65 -7.73
C PRO A 16 -11.70 2.83 -6.37
N THR A 17 -12.42 2.58 -5.27
CA THR A 17 -11.89 2.66 -3.90
C THR A 17 -10.80 1.60 -3.65
N LEU A 18 -11.05 0.36 -4.08
CA LEU A 18 -10.10 -0.74 -3.95
C LEU A 18 -8.84 -0.48 -4.79
N ARG A 19 -9.01 0.05 -6.01
CA ARG A 19 -7.91 0.48 -6.88
C ARG A 19 -7.06 1.58 -6.24
N ASN A 20 -7.69 2.56 -5.61
CA ASN A 20 -6.99 3.66 -4.95
C ASN A 20 -6.12 3.13 -3.80
N VAL A 21 -6.69 2.30 -2.92
CA VAL A 21 -5.94 1.64 -1.83
C VAL A 21 -4.77 0.84 -2.39
N ALA A 22 -4.98 0.03 -3.43
CA ALA A 22 -3.92 -0.75 -4.04
C ALA A 22 -2.79 0.12 -4.64
N THR A 23 -3.14 1.29 -5.19
CA THR A 23 -2.18 2.26 -5.71
C THR A 23 -1.32 2.87 -4.59
N HIS A 24 -1.94 3.27 -3.48
CA HIS A 24 -1.23 3.78 -2.31
C HIS A 24 -0.29 2.74 -1.71
N LEU A 25 -0.72 1.48 -1.59
CA LEU A 25 0.12 0.40 -1.07
C LEU A 25 1.29 0.08 -2.00
N THR A 26 1.07 0.08 -3.31
CA THR A 26 2.16 -0.12 -4.29
C THR A 26 3.21 0.99 -4.17
N LYS A 27 2.77 2.24 -4.01
CA LYS A 27 3.68 3.37 -3.82
C LYS A 27 4.47 3.24 -2.52
N ALA A 28 3.80 2.90 -1.42
CA ALA A 28 4.45 2.69 -0.13
C ALA A 28 5.50 1.56 -0.18
N GLU A 29 5.20 0.45 -0.87
CA GLU A 29 6.18 -0.64 -1.08
C GLU A 29 7.37 -0.17 -1.92
N SER A 30 7.12 0.62 -2.96
CA SER A 30 8.19 1.19 -3.80
C SER A 30 9.07 2.14 -3.01
N ASP A 31 8.48 3.02 -2.19
CA ASP A 31 9.21 3.96 -1.34
C ASP A 31 10.00 3.22 -0.25
N TYR A 32 9.40 2.22 0.41
CA TYR A 32 10.06 1.42 1.43
C TYR A 32 11.32 0.71 0.89
N ARG A 33 11.25 0.17 -0.32
CA ARG A 33 12.41 -0.43 -1.00
C ARG A 33 13.43 0.61 -1.44
N ARG A 34 12.99 1.71 -2.06
CA ARG A 34 13.88 2.77 -2.55
C ARG A 34 14.68 3.42 -1.42
N LEU A 35 14.09 3.55 -0.24
CA LEU A 35 14.71 4.13 0.95
C LEU A 35 15.60 3.13 1.71
N GLY A 36 15.69 1.87 1.29
CA GLY A 36 16.49 0.86 1.99
C GLY A 36 15.99 0.57 3.40
N CYS A 37 14.69 0.70 3.66
CA CYS A 37 14.15 0.62 5.02
C CYS A 37 14.40 -0.73 5.72
N ALA A 38 14.59 -1.80 4.94
CA ALA A 38 14.94 -3.12 5.47
C ALA A 38 16.38 -3.17 6.03
N ASP A 39 17.26 -2.27 5.56
CA ASP A 39 18.67 -2.21 5.96
C ASP A 39 18.89 -1.35 7.22
N GLY A 40 17.82 -0.76 7.77
CA GLY A 40 17.87 0.02 9.00
C GLY A 40 18.65 1.34 8.85
N PRO A 41 18.19 2.28 7.99
CA PRO A 41 18.87 3.56 7.81
C PRO A 41 18.92 4.35 9.12
N SER A 42 20.01 5.09 9.34
CA SER A 42 20.20 5.93 10.55
C SER A 42 19.92 7.41 10.33
N ASP A 43 19.83 7.85 9.08
CA ASP A 43 19.48 9.22 8.72
C ASP A 43 18.05 9.54 9.16
N ALA A 44 17.87 10.64 9.89
CA ALA A 44 16.60 10.95 10.56
C ALA A 44 15.44 11.12 9.56
N ASP A 45 15.68 11.79 8.43
CA ASP A 45 14.67 12.02 7.41
C ASP A 45 14.28 10.70 6.72
N THR A 46 15.27 9.85 6.45
CA THR A 46 15.07 8.52 5.89
C THR A 46 14.30 7.61 6.86
N VAL A 47 14.62 7.65 8.16
CA VAL A 47 13.89 6.90 9.21
C VAL A 47 12.43 7.35 9.27
N ALA A 48 12.17 8.65 9.27
CA ALA A 48 10.81 9.17 9.28
C ALA A 48 10.03 8.75 8.02
N ALA A 49 10.66 8.80 6.85
CA ALA A 49 10.07 8.35 5.60
C ALA A 49 9.79 6.84 5.60
N CYS A 50 10.72 6.03 6.11
CA CYS A 50 10.56 4.59 6.29
C CYS A 50 9.40 4.25 7.23
N ARG A 51 9.27 4.96 8.35
CA ARG A 51 8.16 4.79 9.29
C ARG A 51 6.82 5.08 8.60
N LYS A 52 6.73 6.17 7.86
CA LYS A 52 5.51 6.53 7.10
C LYS A 52 5.12 5.46 6.06
N ALA A 53 6.10 4.94 5.33
CA ALA A 53 5.87 3.88 4.36
C ALA A 53 5.46 2.56 5.05
N GLY A 54 6.15 2.20 6.13
CA GLY A 54 5.87 1.01 6.94
C GLY A 54 4.47 1.05 7.56
N ASP A 55 4.07 2.18 8.14
CA ASP A 55 2.73 2.38 8.71
C ASP A 55 1.62 2.20 7.66
N THR A 56 1.87 2.67 6.43
CA THR A 56 0.95 2.47 5.30
C THR A 56 0.85 1.00 4.92
N LEU A 57 1.98 0.29 4.82
CA LEU A 57 2.01 -1.13 4.50
C LEU A 57 1.35 -1.98 5.59
N ALA A 58 1.57 -1.65 6.86
CA ALA A 58 0.99 -2.37 8.00
C ALA A 58 -0.54 -2.27 8.05
N ARG A 59 -1.12 -1.13 7.63
CA ARG A 59 -2.58 -0.96 7.51
C ARG A 59 -3.17 -1.60 6.26
N GLY A 60 -2.36 -1.90 5.25
CA GLY A 60 -2.80 -2.36 3.93
C GLY A 60 -3.83 -3.48 3.91
N PRO A 61 -3.67 -4.58 4.68
CA PRO A 61 -4.67 -5.64 4.72
C PRO A 61 -6.06 -5.17 5.18
N ARG A 62 -6.11 -4.29 6.19
CA ARG A 62 -7.36 -3.72 6.70
C ARG A 62 -7.99 -2.77 5.68
N ASP A 63 -7.18 -1.91 5.06
CA ASP A 63 -7.66 -0.95 4.08
C ASP A 63 -8.20 -1.64 2.82
N LEU A 64 -7.56 -2.71 2.37
CA LEU A 64 -8.03 -3.55 1.25
C LEU A 64 -9.36 -4.22 1.57
N ASN A 65 -9.49 -4.83 2.75
CA ASN A 65 -10.74 -5.47 3.17
C ASN A 65 -11.89 -4.45 3.27
N ASN A 66 -11.63 -3.27 3.87
CA ASN A 66 -12.62 -2.21 3.94
C ASN A 66 -13.04 -1.73 2.55
N ALA A 67 -12.09 -1.52 1.65
CA ALA A 67 -12.38 -1.09 0.29
C ALA A 67 -13.19 -2.13 -0.49
N LEU A 68 -12.91 -3.43 -0.30
CA LEU A 68 -13.70 -4.52 -0.85
C LEU A 68 -15.13 -4.52 -0.30
N LEU A 69 -15.31 -4.33 1.01
CA LEU A 69 -16.63 -4.25 1.63
C LEU A 69 -17.43 -3.02 1.15
N VAL A 70 -16.78 -1.90 0.83
CA VAL A 70 -17.44 -0.74 0.23
C VAL A 70 -17.87 -1.05 -1.21
N ALA A 71 -16.96 -1.60 -2.00
CA ALA A 71 -17.19 -2.06 -3.36
C ALA A 71 -18.40 -3.02 -3.48
N LEU A 72 -18.45 -4.04 -2.62
CA LEU A 72 -19.53 -5.03 -2.61
C LEU A 72 -20.88 -4.45 -2.16
N ARG A 73 -20.89 -3.31 -1.47
CA ARG A 73 -22.12 -2.62 -1.04
C ARG A 73 -22.67 -1.66 -2.11
N GLY A 74 -21.99 -1.51 -3.24
CA GLY A 74 -22.49 -0.75 -4.41
C GLY A 74 -22.62 0.76 -4.18
N GLN A 75 -21.81 1.35 -3.27
CA GLN A 75 -21.79 2.79 -3.00
C GLN A 75 -20.73 3.52 -3.82
#